data_AF-A0A2V9I432-F1
#
_entry.id   AF-A0A2V9I432-F1
#
_cell.length_a   1.000
_cell.length_b   1.000
_cell.length_c   1.000
_cell.angle_alpha   90.00
_cell.angle_beta   90.00
_cell.angle_gamma   90.00
#
_symmetry.space_group_name_H-M   'P 1'
#
loop_
_entity.id
_entity.type
_entity.pdbx_description
1 polymer ?
#
loop_
_entity_poly.entity_id
_entity_poly.type
_entity_poly.pdbx_seq_one_letter_code
_entity_poly.pdbx_strand_id
1 'polypeptide(L)'
;MLAMITGFSSVPSTRAGDQLVKVQIHWDRVTRVSQTKPTLLYGASPITWRGAPLHDRILQTLTELGADDVRYGVGGPYPRMGVAELEPPSATTTSWDFTYLDLVTEDFLNALQGHPVVMDFTTIPQWMFKTPEPVRYPADPTKLFWEYEQGVELRDPTCKEVGDYFARLAGWYVNGGFTDELGKWHASGHHYKFDYWEVLNEPDIEHGLSPQVYTKIYDATVEAIHKVSPQTKF
;
A
#
# COMPACT_ATOMS: atom_id res chain seq x y z
N MET A 1 57.77 -63.21 -11.04
CA MET A 1 57.37 -61.85 -10.63
C MET A 1 56.38 -61.37 -11.68
N LEU A 2 55.09 -61.43 -11.36
CA LEU A 2 53.97 -61.24 -12.29
C LEU A 2 53.58 -59.75 -12.28
N ALA A 3 53.69 -59.05 -13.40
CA ALA A 3 53.22 -57.67 -13.53
C ALA A 3 51.80 -57.68 -14.12
N MET A 4 50.81 -57.33 -13.30
CA MET A 4 49.47 -56.98 -13.76
C MET A 4 49.50 -55.57 -14.36
N ILE A 5 49.06 -55.44 -15.61
CA ILE A 5 48.72 -54.14 -16.22
C ILE A 5 47.21 -54.01 -16.16
N THR A 6 46.72 -53.16 -15.26
CA THR A 6 45.33 -52.72 -15.18
C THR A 6 45.09 -51.67 -16.26
N GLY A 7 44.31 -52.02 -17.28
CA GLY A 7 43.81 -51.07 -18.27
C GLY A 7 42.64 -50.27 -17.69
N PHE A 8 42.84 -48.96 -17.48
CA PHE A 8 41.73 -48.04 -17.23
C PHE A 8 41.09 -47.66 -18.56
N SER A 9 39.89 -48.17 -18.82
CA SER A 9 39.04 -47.70 -19.91
C SER A 9 38.37 -46.39 -19.47
N SER A 10 38.81 -45.27 -20.02
CA SER A 10 38.09 -44.00 -19.91
C SER A 10 36.85 -44.04 -20.79
N VAL A 11 35.66 -44.03 -20.17
CA VAL A 11 34.41 -43.77 -20.88
C VAL A 11 34.37 -42.27 -21.16
N PRO A 12 34.30 -41.82 -22.43
CA PRO A 12 34.09 -40.41 -22.71
C PRO A 12 32.68 -40.02 -22.26
N SER A 13 32.59 -39.13 -21.28
CA SER A 13 31.34 -38.45 -20.96
C SER A 13 31.00 -37.52 -22.13
N THR A 14 30.03 -37.91 -22.95
CA THR A 14 29.43 -37.04 -23.95
C THR A 14 28.58 -35.99 -23.23
N ARG A 15 29.15 -34.81 -22.97
CA ARG A 15 28.34 -33.62 -22.73
C ARG A 15 27.58 -33.32 -24.02
N ALA A 16 26.26 -33.46 -24.00
CA ALA A 16 25.42 -32.88 -25.02
C ALA A 16 25.68 -31.36 -25.00
N GLY A 17 26.36 -30.85 -26.03
CA GLY A 17 26.54 -29.42 -26.19
C GLY A 17 25.18 -28.77 -26.39
N ASP A 18 24.90 -27.71 -25.65
CA ASP A 18 23.68 -26.91 -25.83
C ASP A 18 23.53 -26.55 -27.31
N GLN A 19 22.46 -27.03 -27.94
CA GLN A 19 22.14 -26.64 -29.31
C GLN A 19 21.86 -25.14 -29.33
N LEU A 20 22.60 -24.40 -30.16
CA LEU A 20 22.39 -22.98 -30.38
C LEU A 20 20.98 -22.74 -30.92
N VAL A 21 20.15 -22.03 -30.15
CA VAL A 21 18.82 -21.61 -30.58
C VAL A 21 18.98 -20.51 -31.63
N LYS A 22 18.57 -20.79 -32.88
CA LYS A 22 18.54 -19.81 -33.96
C LYS A 22 17.20 -19.07 -33.96
N VAL A 23 17.20 -17.80 -33.56
CA VAL A 23 16.02 -16.92 -33.64
C VAL A 23 15.95 -16.29 -35.04
N GLN A 24 14.82 -16.46 -35.73
CA GLN A 24 14.53 -15.81 -37.02
C GLN A 24 13.35 -14.85 -36.82
N ILE A 25 13.53 -13.58 -37.17
CA ILE A 25 12.54 -12.53 -36.98
C ILE A 25 11.98 -12.11 -38.35
N HIS A 26 10.66 -12.13 -38.48
CA HIS A 26 9.94 -11.68 -39.66
C HIS A 26 9.20 -10.37 -39.33
N TRP A 27 9.79 -9.23 -39.71
CA TRP A 27 9.26 -7.90 -39.37
C TRP A 27 7.97 -7.53 -40.12
N ASP A 28 7.66 -8.24 -41.19
CA ASP A 28 6.44 -8.11 -42.00
C ASP A 28 5.26 -8.92 -41.46
N ARG A 29 5.48 -9.72 -40.40
CA ARG A 29 4.48 -10.62 -39.83
C ARG A 29 4.27 -10.35 -38.34
N VAL A 30 3.13 -9.80 -37.99
CA VAL A 30 2.67 -9.73 -36.59
C VAL A 30 2.10 -11.09 -36.18
N THR A 31 2.71 -11.73 -35.19
CA THR A 31 2.22 -13.00 -34.61
C THR A 31 1.33 -12.77 -33.39
N ARG A 32 1.56 -11.68 -32.64
CA ARG A 32 0.76 -11.24 -31.50
C ARG A 32 1.01 -9.75 -31.25
N VAL A 33 0.00 -9.05 -30.74
CA VAL A 33 0.16 -7.71 -30.17
C VAL A 33 0.30 -7.84 -28.65
N SER A 34 1.39 -7.30 -28.09
CA SER A 34 1.56 -7.22 -26.64
C SER A 34 0.66 -6.12 -26.09
N GLN A 35 -0.24 -6.47 -25.16
CA GLN A 35 -1.04 -5.50 -24.41
C GLN A 35 -0.48 -5.45 -22.99
N THR A 36 0.32 -4.43 -22.73
CA THR A 36 0.98 -4.22 -21.45
C THR A 36 0.82 -2.76 -21.04
N LYS A 37 0.62 -2.52 -19.76
CA LYS A 37 0.62 -1.20 -19.16
C LYS A 37 1.66 -1.16 -18.03
N PRO A 38 2.39 -0.06 -17.85
CA PRO A 38 3.30 0.07 -16.72
C PRO A 38 2.48 0.19 -15.43
N THR A 39 2.86 -0.62 -14.43
CA THR A 39 2.34 -0.54 -13.06
C THR A 39 3.54 -0.35 -12.13
N LEU A 40 3.36 0.32 -11.00
CA LEU A 40 4.41 0.48 -9.98
C LEU A 40 3.81 0.76 -8.60
N LEU A 41 4.64 0.61 -7.57
CA LEU A 41 4.38 1.11 -6.23
C LEU A 41 4.88 2.55 -6.10
N TYR A 42 4.00 3.45 -5.70
CA TYR A 42 4.34 4.77 -5.19
C TYR A 42 4.37 4.72 -3.66
N GLY A 43 5.57 4.62 -3.09
CA GLY A 43 5.78 4.65 -1.64
C GLY A 43 5.88 6.08 -1.12
N ALA A 44 4.81 6.59 -0.52
CA ALA A 44 4.80 7.91 0.09
C ALA A 44 5.77 7.97 1.28
N SER A 45 6.63 8.98 1.29
CA SER A 45 7.64 9.19 2.34
C SER A 45 8.11 10.65 2.34
N PRO A 46 8.97 11.10 3.29
CA PRO A 46 9.44 12.49 3.30
C PRO A 46 10.13 12.95 2.00
N ILE A 47 10.63 12.04 1.15
CA ILE A 47 11.22 12.41 -0.15
C ILE A 47 10.17 12.83 -1.18
N THR A 48 8.90 12.47 -0.95
CA THR A 48 7.75 12.81 -1.79
C THR A 48 6.94 13.97 -1.22
N TRP A 49 7.52 14.77 -0.32
CA TRP A 49 6.87 15.97 0.20
C TRP A 49 7.18 17.18 -0.68
N ARG A 50 6.25 18.13 -0.75
CA ARG A 50 6.46 19.43 -1.41
C ARG A 50 7.72 20.10 -0.88
N GLY A 51 8.61 20.50 -1.79
CA GLY A 51 9.90 21.10 -1.46
C GLY A 51 11.05 20.10 -1.24
N ALA A 52 10.80 18.79 -1.20
CA ALA A 52 11.86 17.80 -1.24
C ALA A 52 12.56 17.82 -2.63
N PRO A 53 13.88 17.59 -2.72
CA PRO A 53 14.63 17.76 -3.96
C PRO A 53 14.16 16.92 -5.16
N LEU A 54 13.49 15.79 -4.89
CA LEU A 54 13.03 14.86 -5.93
C LEU A 54 11.52 14.92 -6.17
N HIS A 55 10.76 15.68 -5.38
CA HIS A 55 9.30 15.72 -5.41
C HIS A 55 8.74 15.89 -6.83
N ASP A 56 9.03 17.04 -7.46
CA ASP A 56 8.47 17.38 -8.77
C ASP A 56 8.94 16.41 -9.85
N ARG A 57 10.19 15.94 -9.75
CA ARG A 57 10.73 15.01 -10.74
C ARG A 57 10.09 13.62 -10.65
N ILE A 58 9.78 13.15 -9.44
CA ILE A 58 9.06 11.88 -9.23
C ILE A 58 7.66 11.98 -9.85
N LEU A 59 6.90 13.02 -9.51
CA LEU A 59 5.54 13.21 -10.03
C LEU A 59 5.53 13.41 -11.54
N GLN A 60 6.45 14.22 -12.09
CA GLN A 60 6.60 14.38 -13.53
C GLN A 60 6.89 13.04 -14.22
N THR A 61 7.80 12.24 -13.67
CA THR A 61 8.15 10.93 -14.25
C THR A 61 6.97 9.97 -14.18
N LEU A 62 6.19 10.02 -13.09
CA LEU A 62 4.99 9.22 -12.93
C LEU A 62 3.94 9.56 -14.00
N THR A 63 3.70 10.85 -14.24
CA THR A 63 2.79 11.32 -15.30
C THR A 63 3.31 10.96 -16.70
N GLU A 64 4.60 11.19 -16.98
CA GLU A 64 5.22 10.91 -18.30
C GLU A 64 5.24 9.42 -18.64
N LEU A 65 5.33 8.54 -17.64
CA LEU A 65 5.28 7.09 -17.83
C LEU A 65 3.89 6.62 -18.31
N GLY A 66 2.84 7.38 -18.03
CA GLY A 66 1.46 7.00 -18.36
C GLY A 66 1.05 5.69 -17.70
N ALA A 67 1.46 5.50 -16.43
CA ALA A 67 1.20 4.28 -15.69
C ALA A 67 -0.27 4.17 -15.25
N ASP A 68 -0.77 2.94 -15.28
CA ASP A 68 -2.10 2.56 -14.80
C ASP A 68 -1.93 1.62 -13.61
N ASP A 69 -2.96 1.53 -12.77
CA ASP A 69 -3.01 0.70 -11.56
C ASP A 69 -1.78 0.93 -10.66
N VAL A 70 -1.36 2.19 -10.53
CA VAL A 70 -0.27 2.56 -9.63
C VAL A 70 -0.75 2.34 -8.20
N ARG A 71 -0.04 1.51 -7.46
CA ARG A 71 -0.30 1.23 -6.05
C ARG A 71 0.25 2.37 -5.20
N TYR A 72 -0.63 3.10 -4.54
CA TYR A 72 -0.27 4.10 -3.54
C TYR A 72 -0.07 3.40 -2.21
N GLY A 73 1.12 3.45 -1.62
CA GLY A 73 1.36 2.93 -0.27
C GLY A 73 1.84 4.05 0.65
N VAL A 74 1.08 4.34 1.70
CA VAL A 74 1.44 5.35 2.71
C VAL A 74 1.44 4.76 4.11
N GLY A 75 2.50 5.05 4.86
CA GLY A 75 2.34 5.21 6.30
C GLY A 75 3.12 4.27 7.22
N GLY A 76 3.53 3.08 6.76
CA GLY A 76 4.18 2.08 7.63
C GLY A 76 5.21 2.67 8.61
N PRO A 77 6.35 3.22 8.14
CA PRO A 77 7.39 3.75 9.04
C PRO A 77 7.17 5.18 9.55
N TYR A 78 6.13 5.90 9.10
CA TYR A 78 5.97 7.34 9.35
C TYR A 78 4.59 7.63 9.94
N PRO A 79 4.34 7.35 11.23
CA PRO A 79 3.00 7.37 11.80
C PRO A 79 2.28 8.72 11.65
N ARG A 80 2.99 9.86 11.81
CA ARG A 80 2.41 11.21 11.64
C ARG A 80 2.06 11.57 10.20
N MET A 81 2.57 10.82 9.23
CA MET A 81 2.20 10.96 7.83
C MET A 81 1.14 9.93 7.44
N GLY A 82 1.24 8.70 7.95
CA GLY A 82 0.42 7.56 7.53
C GLY A 82 -0.94 7.44 8.18
N VAL A 83 -1.07 7.92 9.42
CA VAL A 83 -2.25 7.67 10.24
C VAL A 83 -2.94 9.00 10.53
N ALA A 84 -4.17 9.16 10.03
CA ALA A 84 -4.92 10.39 10.19
C ALA A 84 -5.49 10.58 11.61
N GLU A 85 -5.61 9.51 12.40
CA GLU A 85 -6.16 9.56 13.74
C GLU A 85 -5.23 8.84 14.72
N LEU A 86 -4.13 9.49 15.10
CA LEU A 86 -3.09 8.87 15.94
C LEU A 86 -3.50 8.61 17.39
N GLU A 87 -4.46 9.37 17.90
CA GLU A 87 -4.98 9.28 19.26
C GLU A 87 -6.45 8.81 19.20
N PRO A 88 -6.91 8.01 20.18
CA PRO A 88 -8.29 7.55 20.20
C PRO A 88 -9.27 8.70 20.46
N PRO A 89 -10.50 8.64 19.90
CA PRO A 89 -11.55 9.57 20.25
C PRO A 89 -11.92 9.42 21.73
N SER A 90 -12.27 10.54 22.36
CA SER A 90 -12.83 10.60 23.73
C SER A 90 -14.32 10.91 23.69
N ALA A 91 -14.95 11.00 24.85
CA ALA A 91 -16.35 11.43 24.96
C ALA A 91 -16.60 12.86 24.44
N THR A 92 -15.55 13.68 24.29
CA THR A 92 -15.67 15.12 23.96
C THR A 92 -14.75 15.59 22.84
N THR A 93 -13.79 14.79 22.40
CA THR A 93 -12.79 15.19 21.40
C THR A 93 -12.46 14.07 20.44
N THR A 94 -12.18 14.43 19.19
CA THR A 94 -11.59 13.57 18.14
C THR A 94 -10.25 14.16 17.71
N SER A 95 -9.43 13.39 17.00
CA SER A 95 -8.01 13.69 16.76
C SER A 95 -7.59 13.49 15.31
N TRP A 96 -8.51 13.73 14.38
CA TRP A 96 -8.26 13.70 12.95
C TRP A 96 -7.29 14.81 12.51
N ASP A 97 -6.16 14.42 11.93
CA ASP A 97 -5.11 15.29 11.41
C ASP A 97 -4.64 14.80 10.03
N PHE A 98 -4.93 15.61 9.01
CA PHE A 98 -4.60 15.32 7.62
C PHE A 98 -3.40 16.14 7.12
N THR A 99 -2.73 16.91 8.00
CA THR A 99 -1.72 17.91 7.63
C THR A 99 -0.65 17.40 6.66
N TYR A 100 -0.18 16.16 6.84
CA TYR A 100 0.85 15.56 6.00
C TYR A 100 0.28 14.56 5.00
N LEU A 101 -0.69 13.75 5.43
CA LEU A 101 -1.30 12.71 4.60
C LEU A 101 -1.96 13.30 3.35
N ASP A 102 -2.70 14.40 3.52
CA ASP A 102 -3.49 15.00 2.46
C ASP A 102 -2.62 15.52 1.32
N LEU A 103 -1.53 16.22 1.66
CA LEU A 103 -0.64 16.83 0.67
C LEU A 103 -0.03 15.79 -0.27
N VAL A 104 0.48 14.70 0.28
CA VAL A 104 1.13 13.64 -0.52
C VAL A 104 0.09 12.84 -1.31
N THR A 105 -1.10 12.62 -0.75
CA THR A 105 -2.18 11.91 -1.44
C THR A 105 -2.72 12.75 -2.60
N GLU A 106 -2.96 14.05 -2.39
CA GLU A 106 -3.40 15.01 -3.41
C GLU A 106 -2.40 15.08 -4.56
N ASP A 107 -1.10 15.24 -4.26
CA ASP A 107 -0.06 15.33 -5.27
C ASP A 107 0.05 14.04 -6.12
N PHE A 108 -0.08 12.88 -5.48
CA PHE A 108 -0.15 11.58 -6.16
C PHE A 108 -1.37 11.48 -7.09
N LEU A 109 -2.56 11.77 -6.59
CA LEU A 109 -3.81 11.66 -7.35
C LEU A 109 -3.85 12.65 -8.52
N ASN A 110 -3.34 13.86 -8.32
CA ASN A 110 -3.26 14.86 -9.38
C ASN A 110 -2.26 14.45 -10.48
N ALA A 111 -1.12 13.84 -10.12
CA ALA A 111 -0.13 13.36 -11.09
C ALA A 111 -0.66 12.21 -11.97
N LEU A 112 -1.65 11.46 -11.48
CA LEU A 112 -2.30 10.34 -12.17
C LEU A 112 -3.74 10.65 -12.58
N GLN A 113 -4.12 11.94 -12.70
CA GLN A 113 -5.47 12.30 -13.06
C GLN A 113 -5.90 11.65 -14.38
N GLY A 114 -6.97 10.86 -14.34
CA GLY A 114 -7.49 10.12 -15.50
C GLY A 114 -6.93 8.71 -15.67
N HIS A 115 -5.96 8.30 -14.85
CA HIS A 115 -5.44 6.95 -14.77
C HIS A 115 -6.03 6.20 -13.56
N PRO A 116 -6.28 4.89 -13.65
CA PRO A 116 -6.71 4.09 -12.50
C PRO A 116 -5.57 3.96 -11.49
N VAL A 117 -5.92 4.00 -10.21
CA VAL A 117 -4.98 3.85 -9.08
C VAL A 117 -5.48 2.77 -8.12
N VAL A 118 -4.55 2.18 -7.37
CA VAL A 118 -4.84 1.28 -6.25
C VAL A 118 -4.48 2.02 -4.96
N MET A 119 -5.49 2.45 -4.20
CA MET A 119 -5.27 3.16 -2.94
C MET A 119 -4.98 2.17 -1.81
N ASP A 120 -3.86 2.36 -1.08
CA ASP A 120 -3.52 1.59 0.11
C ASP A 120 -3.06 2.52 1.24
N PHE A 121 -3.97 2.72 2.20
CA PHE A 121 -3.65 3.33 3.50
C PHE A 121 -3.30 2.18 4.43
N THR A 122 -2.00 1.90 4.55
CA THR A 122 -1.53 0.56 4.93
C THR A 122 -1.83 0.18 6.37
N THR A 123 -1.91 1.18 7.25
CA THR A 123 -1.80 0.98 8.70
C THR A 123 -3.08 1.30 9.44
N ILE A 124 -3.50 0.37 10.30
CA ILE A 124 -4.56 0.57 11.28
C ILE A 124 -4.03 1.49 12.39
N PRO A 125 -4.80 2.49 12.87
CA PRO A 125 -4.38 3.30 14.00
C PRO A 125 -4.02 2.44 15.21
N GLN A 126 -2.81 2.64 15.74
CA GLN A 126 -2.24 1.80 16.79
C GLN A 126 -3.12 1.74 18.06
N TRP A 127 -3.87 2.79 18.37
CA TRP A 127 -4.77 2.81 19.52
C TRP A 127 -5.93 1.81 19.40
N MET A 128 -6.21 1.28 18.20
CA MET A 128 -7.21 0.23 17.96
C MET A 128 -6.72 -1.16 18.37
N PHE A 129 -5.42 -1.32 18.64
CA PHE A 129 -4.87 -2.56 19.19
C PHE A 129 -4.78 -2.49 20.72
N LYS A 130 -4.95 -3.64 21.36
CA LYS A 130 -4.69 -3.80 22.79
C LYS A 130 -3.19 -3.78 23.03
N THR A 131 -2.74 -2.82 23.83
CA THR A 131 -1.36 -2.74 24.30
C THR A 131 -1.33 -2.64 25.83
N PRO A 132 -0.24 -3.07 26.51
CA PRO A 132 -0.11 -2.92 27.95
C PRO A 132 -0.09 -1.45 28.39
N GLU A 133 0.49 -0.58 27.56
CA GLU A 133 0.61 0.86 27.78
C GLU A 133 0.33 1.61 26.46
N PRO A 134 -0.15 2.87 26.50
CA PRO A 134 -0.32 3.68 25.30
C PRO A 134 1.00 3.86 24.53
N VAL A 135 0.95 3.66 23.22
CA VAL A 135 2.11 3.85 22.33
C VAL A 135 2.35 5.34 22.09
N ARG A 136 3.62 5.75 22.09
CA ARG A 136 4.02 7.14 21.84
C ARG A 136 4.72 7.26 20.49
N TYR A 137 4.39 8.33 19.77
CA TYR A 137 4.99 8.63 18.47
C TYR A 137 6.06 9.72 18.60
N PRO A 138 7.12 9.68 17.77
CA PRO A 138 8.08 10.78 17.69
C PRO A 138 7.38 12.09 17.31
N ALA A 139 7.86 13.24 17.79
CA ALA A 139 7.30 14.54 17.41
C ALA A 139 7.63 14.94 15.96
N ASP A 140 8.81 14.53 15.49
CA ASP A 140 9.26 14.75 14.12
C ASP A 140 8.48 13.84 13.14
N PRO A 141 7.70 14.42 12.20
CA PRO A 141 6.89 13.65 11.27
C PRO A 141 7.71 12.96 10.16
N THR A 142 8.99 13.30 10.01
CA THR A 142 9.91 12.68 9.06
C THR A 142 10.72 11.54 9.65
N LYS A 143 10.60 11.31 10.97
CA LYS A 143 11.34 10.27 11.65
C LYS A 143 10.74 8.90 11.36
N LEU A 144 11.55 8.03 10.76
CA LEU A 144 11.27 6.60 10.64
C LEU A 144 11.14 5.99 12.04
N PHE A 145 10.03 5.29 12.27
CA PHE A 145 9.69 4.68 13.55
C PHE A 145 8.82 3.46 13.31
N TRP A 146 9.39 2.26 13.46
CA TRP A 146 8.66 0.99 13.30
C TRP A 146 8.12 0.49 14.64
N GLU A 147 8.70 0.96 15.73
CA GLU A 147 8.46 0.46 17.09
C GLU A 147 7.08 0.86 17.65
N TYR A 148 6.27 1.62 16.90
CA TYR A 148 4.91 1.93 17.30
C TYR A 148 3.95 0.78 17.02
N GLU A 149 4.23 -0.07 16.02
CA GLU A 149 3.39 -1.23 15.67
C GLU A 149 3.48 -2.25 16.80
N GLN A 150 2.44 -2.28 17.64
CA GLN A 150 2.39 -3.10 18.85
C GLN A 150 1.03 -3.77 19.01
N GLY A 151 1.02 -4.89 19.74
CA GLY A 151 -0.20 -5.65 19.97
C GLY A 151 -0.63 -6.49 18.76
N VAL A 152 -1.37 -7.56 19.04
CA VAL A 152 -1.81 -8.56 18.06
C VAL A 152 -3.33 -8.78 18.09
N GLU A 153 -4.03 -8.07 18.98
CA GLU A 153 -5.47 -8.15 19.16
C GLU A 153 -6.10 -6.76 19.05
N LEU A 154 -7.15 -6.63 18.24
CA LEU A 154 -7.97 -5.43 18.18
C LEU A 154 -8.77 -5.27 19.49
N ARG A 155 -8.94 -4.02 19.92
CA ARG A 155 -9.78 -3.66 21.07
C ARG A 155 -11.27 -3.84 20.76
N ASP A 156 -11.67 -3.58 19.52
CA ASP A 156 -12.99 -3.89 18.98
C ASP A 156 -12.94 -5.22 18.20
N PRO A 157 -13.44 -6.33 18.76
CA PRO A 157 -13.41 -7.63 18.10
C PRO A 157 -14.36 -7.73 16.89
N THR A 158 -15.26 -6.74 16.70
CA THR A 158 -16.15 -6.67 15.54
C THR A 158 -15.47 -6.05 14.32
N CYS A 159 -14.27 -5.48 14.47
CA CYS A 159 -13.53 -4.75 13.44
C CYS A 159 -14.28 -3.51 12.91
N LYS A 160 -15.35 -3.07 13.59
CA LYS A 160 -16.15 -1.93 13.15
C LYS A 160 -15.36 -0.63 13.25
N GLU A 161 -14.58 -0.45 14.31
CA GLU A 161 -13.71 0.74 14.44
C GLU A 161 -12.72 0.86 13.27
N VAL A 162 -12.14 -0.27 12.84
CA VAL A 162 -11.21 -0.32 11.70
C VAL A 162 -11.93 0.03 10.40
N GLY A 163 -13.09 -0.59 10.13
CA GLY A 163 -13.87 -0.31 8.93
C GLY A 163 -14.36 1.14 8.88
N ASP A 164 -14.85 1.68 10.00
CA ASP A 164 -15.29 3.08 10.09
C ASP A 164 -14.14 4.06 9.82
N TYR A 165 -12.93 3.79 10.34
CA TYR A 165 -11.75 4.62 10.10
C TYR A 165 -11.40 4.70 8.61
N PHE A 166 -11.30 3.55 7.94
CA PHE A 166 -10.99 3.53 6.51
C PHE A 166 -12.12 4.13 5.66
N ALA A 167 -13.39 3.98 6.08
CA ALA A 167 -14.51 4.66 5.42
C ALA A 167 -14.45 6.19 5.58
N ARG A 168 -13.97 6.71 6.73
CA ARG A 168 -13.74 8.15 6.93
C ARG A 168 -12.58 8.66 6.08
N LEU A 169 -11.48 7.89 5.96
CA LEU A 169 -10.41 8.19 5.00
C LEU A 169 -10.93 8.23 3.57
N ALA A 170 -11.70 7.23 3.14
CA ALA A 170 -12.33 7.25 1.83
C ALA A 170 -13.26 8.47 1.66
N GLY A 171 -14.06 8.80 2.68
CA GLY A 171 -14.98 9.94 2.67
C GLY A 171 -14.25 11.27 2.53
N TRP A 172 -13.12 11.42 3.23
CA TRP A 172 -12.24 12.57 3.13
C TRP A 172 -11.83 12.84 1.68
N TYR A 173 -11.46 11.82 0.90
CA TYR A 173 -11.01 12.02 -0.49
C TYR A 173 -12.13 11.96 -1.54
N VAL A 174 -13.19 11.18 -1.32
CA VAL A 174 -14.22 10.89 -2.32
C VAL A 174 -15.46 11.78 -2.18
N ASN A 175 -15.88 12.10 -0.95
CA ASN A 175 -17.16 12.75 -0.66
C ASN A 175 -17.01 14.19 -0.11
N GLY A 176 -15.81 14.77 -0.19
CA GLY A 176 -15.53 16.11 0.30
C GLY A 176 -15.43 16.23 1.81
N GLY A 177 -15.37 15.11 2.54
CA GLY A 177 -15.31 15.09 3.99
C GLY A 177 -16.01 13.88 4.62
N PHE A 178 -16.08 13.89 5.95
CA PHE A 178 -16.77 12.86 6.73
C PHE A 178 -17.34 13.41 8.03
N THR A 179 -18.22 12.62 8.65
CA THR A 179 -18.69 12.86 10.02
C THR A 179 -17.92 11.98 10.99
N ASP A 180 -17.31 12.58 12.01
CA ASP A 180 -16.52 11.88 13.01
C ASP A 180 -17.38 11.13 14.04
N GLU A 181 -16.70 10.51 15.00
CA GLU A 181 -17.29 9.70 16.07
C GLU A 181 -18.26 10.49 16.96
N LEU A 182 -18.13 11.83 17.00
CA LEU A 182 -18.97 12.74 17.80
C LEU A 182 -20.04 13.44 16.98
N GLY A 183 -20.22 13.06 15.71
CA GLY A 183 -21.22 13.67 14.83
C GLY A 183 -20.79 15.00 14.22
N LYS A 184 -19.51 15.38 14.33
CA LYS A 184 -18.98 16.61 13.74
C LYS A 184 -18.57 16.38 12.30
N TRP A 185 -18.99 17.27 11.40
CA TRP A 185 -18.54 17.28 10.01
C TRP A 185 -17.12 17.88 9.89
N HIS A 186 -16.26 17.18 9.15
CA HIS A 186 -14.93 17.64 8.73
C HIS A 186 -14.92 17.73 7.21
N ALA A 187 -14.67 18.93 6.69
CA ALA A 187 -14.68 19.21 5.26
C ALA A 187 -13.26 19.17 4.67
N SER A 188 -13.08 18.46 3.57
CA SER A 188 -11.86 18.45 2.76
C SER A 188 -12.04 19.20 1.43
N GLY A 189 -13.25 19.13 0.84
CA GLY A 189 -13.53 19.62 -0.51
C GLY A 189 -13.10 18.69 -1.64
N HIS A 190 -12.44 17.56 -1.34
CA HIS A 190 -11.96 16.59 -2.33
C HIS A 190 -13.08 15.74 -2.94
N HIS A 191 -12.94 15.37 -4.22
CA HIS A 191 -13.91 14.54 -4.93
C HIS A 191 -13.21 13.59 -5.91
N TYR A 192 -12.20 12.89 -5.41
CA TYR A 192 -11.44 11.93 -6.18
C TYR A 192 -12.23 10.65 -6.45
N LYS A 193 -11.85 9.96 -7.52
CA LYS A 193 -12.36 8.62 -7.82
C LYS A 193 -11.32 7.59 -7.41
N PHE A 194 -11.71 6.63 -6.57
CA PHE A 194 -10.89 5.47 -6.25
C PHE A 194 -11.39 4.24 -7.02
N ASP A 195 -10.62 3.81 -8.01
CA ASP A 195 -10.94 2.61 -8.81
C ASP A 195 -10.74 1.33 -8.02
N TYR A 196 -9.62 1.23 -7.30
CA TYR A 196 -9.28 0.10 -6.44
C TYR A 196 -8.83 0.59 -5.07
N TRP A 197 -9.10 -0.24 -4.07
CA TRP A 197 -8.62 -0.11 -2.71
C TRP A 197 -8.02 -1.44 -2.28
N GLU A 198 -6.77 -1.41 -1.82
CA GLU A 198 -6.12 -2.56 -1.21
C GLU A 198 -6.26 -2.48 0.31
N VAL A 199 -6.60 -3.60 0.96
CA VAL A 199 -6.86 -3.62 2.40
C VAL A 199 -5.61 -4.08 3.13
N LEU A 200 -4.94 -3.11 3.78
CA LEU A 200 -3.70 -3.26 4.53
C LEU A 200 -2.49 -3.63 3.66
N ASN A 201 -1.33 -3.69 4.31
CA ASN A 201 -0.08 -4.20 3.77
C ASN A 201 0.45 -5.30 4.70
N GLU A 202 0.97 -6.39 4.14
CA GLU A 202 1.67 -7.47 4.87
C GLU A 202 1.13 -7.77 6.30
N PRO A 203 -0.18 -8.08 6.45
CA PRO A 203 -0.82 -8.15 7.77
C PRO A 203 -0.27 -9.27 8.67
N ASP A 204 0.40 -10.26 8.08
CA ASP A 204 1.11 -11.33 8.77
C ASP A 204 2.45 -10.89 9.38
N ILE A 205 3.02 -9.77 8.93
CA ILE A 205 4.31 -9.23 9.41
C ILE A 205 4.09 -8.10 10.42
N GLU A 206 3.18 -7.15 10.13
CA GLU A 206 2.98 -5.94 10.96
C GLU A 206 2.45 -6.30 12.36
N HIS A 207 1.26 -6.92 12.43
CA HIS A 207 0.61 -7.30 13.69
C HIS A 207 0.49 -8.82 13.89
N GLY A 208 1.13 -9.62 13.04
CA GLY A 208 1.06 -11.08 13.11
C GLY A 208 -0.37 -11.61 12.98
N LEU A 209 -1.21 -10.93 12.18
CA LEU A 209 -2.63 -11.24 12.08
C LEU A 209 -2.80 -12.63 11.48
N SER A 210 -3.64 -13.45 12.12
CA SER A 210 -4.04 -14.71 11.51
C SER A 210 -4.91 -14.45 10.28
N PRO A 211 -4.96 -15.38 9.31
CA PRO A 211 -5.85 -15.24 8.16
C PRO A 211 -7.31 -14.98 8.56
N GLN A 212 -7.78 -15.58 9.65
CA GLN A 212 -9.16 -15.39 10.13
C GLN A 212 -9.42 -13.99 10.68
N VAL A 213 -8.42 -13.38 11.33
CA VAL A 213 -8.53 -11.98 11.81
C VAL A 213 -8.47 -11.04 10.62
N TYR A 214 -7.52 -11.25 9.69
CA TYR A 214 -7.43 -10.47 8.46
C TYR A 214 -8.74 -10.50 7.66
N THR A 215 -9.35 -11.66 7.45
CA THR A 215 -10.63 -11.75 6.72
C THR A 215 -11.74 -10.92 7.39
N LYS A 216 -11.82 -10.89 8.72
CA LYS A 216 -12.80 -10.04 9.42
C LYS A 216 -12.54 -8.56 9.21
N ILE A 217 -11.27 -8.15 9.23
CA ILE A 217 -10.89 -6.76 8.96
C ILE A 217 -11.21 -6.40 7.50
N TYR A 218 -10.89 -7.29 6.57
CA TYR A 218 -11.21 -7.15 5.15
C TYR A 218 -12.71 -6.92 4.95
N ASP A 219 -13.55 -7.84 5.44
CA ASP A 219 -15.00 -7.74 5.30
C ASP A 219 -15.55 -6.43 5.89
N ALA A 220 -15.13 -6.07 7.12
CA ALA A 220 -15.57 -4.84 7.77
C ALA A 220 -15.14 -3.57 7.00
N THR A 221 -13.93 -3.59 6.42
CA THR A 221 -13.38 -2.46 5.65
C THR A 221 -14.08 -2.31 4.31
N VAL A 222 -14.24 -3.40 3.55
CA VAL A 222 -14.96 -3.40 2.27
C VAL A 222 -16.40 -2.94 2.46
N GLU A 223 -17.12 -3.51 3.43
CA GLU A 223 -18.51 -3.13 3.72
C GLU A 223 -18.66 -1.65 4.12
N ALA A 224 -17.69 -1.11 4.88
CA ALA A 224 -17.73 0.27 5.31
C ALA A 224 -17.40 1.24 4.17
N ILE A 225 -16.34 0.97 3.41
CA ILE A 225 -15.94 1.81 2.28
C ILE A 225 -16.99 1.77 1.16
N HIS A 226 -17.61 0.64 0.84
CA HIS A 226 -18.66 0.59 -0.19
C HIS A 226 -19.87 1.47 0.10
N LYS A 227 -20.15 1.80 1.37
CA LYS A 227 -21.19 2.78 1.72
C LYS A 227 -20.83 4.20 1.31
N VAL A 228 -19.54 4.51 1.23
CA VAL A 228 -18.97 5.82 0.92
C VAL A 228 -18.58 5.93 -0.56
N SER A 229 -17.99 4.87 -1.12
CA SER A 229 -17.54 4.75 -2.51
C SER A 229 -18.01 3.42 -3.12
N PRO A 230 -19.27 3.34 -3.59
CA PRO A 230 -19.89 2.07 -4.02
C PRO A 230 -19.27 1.42 -5.26
N GLN A 231 -18.50 2.18 -6.04
CA GLN A 231 -17.89 1.69 -7.28
C GLN A 231 -16.44 1.22 -7.09
N THR A 232 -15.85 1.45 -5.91
CA THR A 232 -14.49 1.02 -5.59
C THR A 232 -14.40 -0.51 -5.56
N LYS A 233 -13.34 -1.04 -6.16
CA LYS A 233 -13.02 -2.47 -6.18
C LYS A 233 -11.98 -2.79 -5.11
N PHE A 234 -11.91 -4.06 -4.71
CA PHE A 234 -11.01 -4.58 -3.69
C PHE A 234 -10.37 -5.88 -4.18
#